data_AF-A0A4V1IVL9-F1
#
_entry.id   AF-A0A4V1IVL9-F1
#
_cell.length_a   1.000
_cell.length_b   1.000
_cell.length_c   1.000
_cell.angle_alpha   90.00
_cell.angle_beta   90.00
_cell.angle_gamma   90.00
#
_symmetry.space_group_name_H-M   'P 1'
#
loop_
_entity.id
_entity.type
_entity.pdbx_description
1 polymer ?
#
loop_
_entity_poly.entity_id
_entity_poly.type
_entity_poly.pdbx_seq_one_letter_code
_entity_poly.pdbx_strand_id
1 'polypeptide(L)'
;MEIGSAYAVQVTLLQIPALVAFSVWYNWGQVAIPGHSFLLLFPTWDVITAVFSVFLLTYIYIEGKSNYFKGSILTFAYVVFIASFYFEPPGLVLHPEVHP
;
A
#
# COMPACT_ATOMS: atom_id res chain seq x y z
N MET A 1 3.95 -7.37 19.82
CA MET A 1 3.73 -7.38 18.36
C MET A 1 2.28 -7.11 17.98
N GLU A 2 1.33 -7.62 18.78
CA GLU A 2 -0.13 -7.48 18.56
C GLU A 2 -0.64 -6.04 18.43
N ILE A 3 -0.08 -5.08 19.19
CA ILE A 3 -0.46 -3.66 19.04
C ILE A 3 -0.19 -3.16 17.61
N GLY A 4 0.98 -3.49 17.04
CA GLY A 4 1.38 -3.00 15.72
C GLY A 4 0.56 -3.61 14.59
N SER A 5 0.23 -4.90 14.68
CA SER A 5 -0.65 -5.55 13.72
C SER A 5 -2.10 -5.04 13.83
N ALA A 6 -2.60 -4.77 15.04
CA ALA A 6 -3.94 -4.21 15.24
C ALA A 6 -4.10 -2.82 14.60
N TYR A 7 -3.08 -1.94 14.72
CA TYR A 7 -3.08 -0.65 14.02
C TYR A 7 -3.12 -0.83 12.49
N ALA A 8 -2.30 -1.72 11.93
CA ALA A 8 -2.30 -1.97 10.49
C ALA A 8 -3.67 -2.45 9.98
N VAL A 9 -4.33 -3.36 10.72
CA VAL A 9 -5.67 -3.86 10.38
C VAL A 9 -6.73 -2.76 10.47
N GLN A 10 -6.66 -1.88 11.46
CA GLN A 10 -7.59 -0.75 11.58
C GLN A 10 -7.46 0.21 10.38
N VAL A 11 -6.23 0.51 9.96
CA VAL A 11 -5.99 1.38 8.80
C VAL A 11 -6.55 0.71 7.53
N THR A 12 -6.27 -0.57 7.30
CA THR A 12 -6.69 -1.25 6.06
C THR A 12 -8.20 -1.54 5.99
N LEU A 13 -8.84 -1.89 7.11
CA LEU A 13 -10.26 -2.24 7.15
C LEU A 13 -11.20 -1.06 7.37
N LEU A 14 -10.77 -0.02 8.09
CA LEU A 14 -11.63 1.11 8.44
C LEU A 14 -11.20 2.41 7.78
N GLN A 15 -9.90 2.75 7.84
CA GLN A 15 -9.43 4.03 7.33
C GLN A 15 -9.47 4.11 5.79
N ILE A 16 -8.93 3.11 5.07
CA ILE A 16 -8.94 3.14 3.61
C ILE A 16 -10.38 3.12 3.06
N PRO A 17 -11.30 2.25 3.54
CA PRO A 17 -12.68 2.26 3.05
C PRO A 17 -13.45 3.54 3.40
N ALA A 18 -13.21 4.14 4.56
CA ALA A 18 -13.80 5.43 4.90
C ALA A 18 -13.34 6.54 3.94
N LEU A 19 -12.06 6.54 3.55
CA LEU A 19 -11.53 7.48 2.55
C LEU A 19 -12.14 7.27 1.16
N VAL A 20 -12.32 6.02 0.73
CA VAL A 20 -13.01 5.71 -0.53
C VAL A 20 -14.47 6.16 -0.49
N ALA A 21 -15.20 5.85 0.58
CA ALA A 21 -16.60 6.25 0.75
C ALA A 21 -16.76 7.78 0.75
N PHE A 22 -15.87 8.49 1.45
CA PHE A 22 -15.83 9.95 1.44
C PHE A 22 -15.53 10.50 0.04
N SER A 23 -14.58 9.90 -0.67
CA SER A 23 -14.26 10.32 -2.04
C SER A 23 -15.44 10.16 -3.00
N VAL A 24 -16.22 9.10 -2.87
CA VAL A 24 -17.43 8.87 -3.69
C VAL A 24 -18.52 9.87 -3.31
N TRP A 25 -18.72 10.13 -2.02
CA TRP A 25 -19.71 11.11 -1.55
C TRP A 25 -19.39 12.54 -2.01
N TYR A 26 -18.13 12.96 -1.90
CA TYR A 26 -17.69 14.31 -2.26
C TYR A 26 -17.73 14.56 -3.77
N ASN A 27 -17.49 13.53 -4.59
CA ASN A 27 -17.45 13.64 -6.06
C ASN A 27 -18.73 13.14 -6.74
N TRP A 28 -19.85 13.09 -5.99
CA TRP A 28 -21.15 12.64 -6.47
C TRP A 28 -21.66 13.54 -7.60
N GLY A 29 -21.38 13.17 -8.85
CA GLY A 29 -21.75 13.90 -10.07
C GLY A 29 -20.62 14.13 -11.08
N GLN A 30 -19.35 13.95 -10.69
CA GLN A 30 -18.18 14.08 -11.57
C GLN A 30 -17.38 12.77 -11.69
N VAL A 31 -18.04 11.64 -11.45
CA VAL A 31 -17.46 10.27 -11.46
C VAL A 31 -16.78 9.91 -12.80
N ALA A 32 -17.10 10.63 -13.88
CA ALA A 32 -16.56 10.39 -15.21
C ALA A 32 -15.17 11.01 -15.49
N ILE A 33 -14.59 11.80 -14.58
CA ILE A 33 -13.29 12.44 -14.79
C ILE A 33 -12.17 11.60 -14.12
N PRO A 34 -11.15 11.13 -14.88
CA PRO A 34 -9.99 10.47 -14.29
C PRO A 34 -9.27 11.43 -13.34
N GLY A 35 -9.18 11.07 -12.05
CA GLY A 35 -8.49 11.87 -11.04
C GLY A 35 -9.37 12.55 -9.98
N HIS A 36 -10.70 12.41 -10.04
CA HIS A 36 -11.61 12.92 -8.99
C HIS A 36 -12.17 11.82 -8.08
N SER A 37 -11.96 10.55 -8.41
CA SER A 37 -12.35 9.43 -7.55
C SER A 37 -11.11 8.74 -6.99
N PHE A 38 -10.99 8.67 -5.66
CA PHE A 38 -10.03 7.82 -4.96
C PHE A 38 -10.46 6.36 -5.12
N LEU A 39 -10.06 5.78 -6.25
CA LEU A 39 -10.26 4.37 -6.53
C LEU A 39 -9.18 3.56 -5.78
N LEU A 40 -9.56 2.41 -5.26
CA LEU A 40 -8.65 1.47 -4.56
C LEU A 40 -7.73 0.73 -5.54
N LEU A 41 -7.21 1.44 -6.55
CA LEU A 41 -6.42 0.89 -7.65
C LEU A 41 -4.95 1.25 -7.40
N PHE A 42 -4.19 0.26 -6.97
CA PHE A 42 -2.78 0.40 -6.67
C PHE A 42 -1.92 -0.02 -7.88
N PRO A 43 -0.77 0.65 -8.12
CA PRO A 43 0.25 0.18 -9.03
C PRO A 43 0.68 -1.26 -8.71
N THR A 44 1.14 -2.00 -9.74
CA THR A 44 1.55 -3.39 -9.57
C THR A 44 2.69 -3.54 -8.56
N TRP A 45 3.60 -2.55 -8.48
CA TRP A 45 4.71 -2.57 -7.54
C TRP A 45 4.26 -2.42 -6.07
N ASP A 46 3.34 -1.50 -5.79
CA ASP A 46 2.71 -1.31 -4.47
C ASP A 46 2.02 -2.59 -3.98
N VAL A 47 1.35 -3.32 -4.87
CA VAL A 47 0.67 -4.57 -4.50
C VAL A 47 1.69 -5.64 -4.14
N ILE A 48 2.77 -5.79 -4.92
CA ILE A 48 3.81 -6.79 -4.68
C ILE A 48 4.49 -6.52 -3.32
N THR A 49 4.94 -5.28 -3.09
CA THR A 49 5.61 -4.90 -1.83
C THR A 49 4.70 -5.08 -0.61
N ALA A 50 3.41 -4.72 -0.72
CA ALA A 50 2.42 -4.92 0.34
C ALA A 50 2.22 -6.41 0.69
N VAL A 51 2.09 -7.28 -0.31
CA VAL A 51 1.93 -8.73 -0.10
C VAL A 51 3.17 -9.33 0.57
N PHE A 52 4.37 -8.98 0.12
CA PHE A 52 5.62 -9.41 0.76
C PHE A 52 5.73 -8.94 2.22
N SER A 53 5.31 -7.71 2.51
CA SER A 53 5.28 -7.17 3.87
C SER A 53 4.33 -7.95 4.78
N VAL A 54 3.12 -8.28 4.31
CA VAL A 54 2.15 -9.08 5.08
C VAL A 54 2.69 -10.48 5.37
N PHE A 55 3.34 -11.13 4.40
CA PHE A 55 3.95 -12.44 4.63
C PHE A 55 5.07 -12.39 5.67
N LEU A 56 5.98 -11.43 5.58
CA LEU A 56 7.08 -11.27 6.53
C LEU A 56 6.57 -10.97 7.94
N LEU A 57 5.57 -10.09 8.06
CA LEU A 57 4.94 -9.77 9.34
C LEU A 57 4.24 -11.00 9.94
N THR A 58 3.51 -11.77 9.12
CA THR A 58 2.79 -12.98 9.56
C THR A 58 3.76 -14.06 10.05
N TYR A 59 4.87 -14.27 9.34
CA TYR A 59 5.90 -15.22 9.73
C TYR A 59 6.49 -14.90 11.11
N ILE A 60 6.87 -13.64 11.33
CA ILE A 60 7.45 -13.21 12.61
C ILE A 60 6.39 -13.23 13.72
N TYR A 61 5.13 -12.99 13.38
CA TYR A 61 4.01 -13.02 14.33
C TYR A 61 3.76 -14.44 14.87
N ILE A 62 3.75 -15.46 14.00
CA ILE A 62 3.50 -16.86 14.38
C ILE A 62 4.57 -17.38 15.35
N GLU A 63 5.81 -16.94 15.20
CA GLU A 63 6.91 -17.41 16.06
C GLU A 63 6.80 -16.91 17.52
N GLY A 64 5.91 -15.95 17.82
CA GLY A 64 5.44 -15.58 19.16
C GLY A 64 6.45 -14.91 20.11
N LYS A 65 7.75 -15.17 19.94
CA LYS A 65 8.85 -14.58 20.71
C LYS A 65 9.47 -13.42 19.93
N SER A 66 9.23 -12.19 20.39
CA SER A 66 9.91 -11.01 19.86
C SER A 66 11.36 -10.97 20.36
N ASN A 67 12.32 -10.82 19.44
CA ASN A 67 13.74 -10.67 19.72
C ASN A 67 14.29 -9.48 18.92
N TYR A 68 15.37 -8.85 19.38
CA TYR A 68 16.03 -7.75 18.66
C TYR A 68 16.41 -8.14 17.24
N PHE A 69 16.85 -9.38 17.04
CA PHE A 69 17.17 -9.92 15.72
C PHE A 69 15.96 -9.95 14.77
N LYS A 70 14.77 -10.28 15.27
CA LYS A 70 13.54 -10.29 14.47
C LYS A 70 13.08 -8.88 14.12
N GLY A 71 13.22 -7.96 15.08
CA GLY A 71 12.99 -6.54 14.85
C GLY A 71 13.94 -5.95 13.80
N SER A 72 15.21 -6.36 13.80
CA SER A 72 16.17 -5.92 12.78
C SER A 72 15.83 -6.45 11.38
N ILE A 73 15.28 -7.66 11.25
CA ILE A 73 14.83 -8.18 9.95
C ILE A 73 13.67 -7.35 9.39
N LEU A 74 12.69 -7.00 10.23
CA LEU A 74 11.58 -6.10 9.85
C LEU A 74 12.09 -4.71 9.44
N THR A 75 13.02 -4.15 10.21
CA THR A 75 13.60 -2.83 9.94
C THR A 75 14.41 -2.84 8.65
N PHE A 76 15.19 -3.89 8.41
CA PHE A 76 15.96 -4.05 7.17
C PHE A 76 15.05 -4.21 5.96
N ALA A 77 14.00 -5.03 6.06
CA ALA A 77 12.99 -5.17 5.01
C ALA A 77 12.32 -3.83 4.67
N TYR A 78 12.03 -3.01 5.68
CA TYR A 78 11.47 -1.67 5.47
C TYR A 78 12.41 -0.74 4.68
N VAL A 79 13.71 -0.73 4.99
CA VAL A 79 14.70 0.05 4.23
C VAL A 79 14.81 -0.44 2.79
N VAL A 80 14.78 -1.77 2.57
CA VAL A 80 14.76 -2.34 1.23
C VAL A 80 13.53 -1.88 0.46
N PHE A 81 12.34 -1.87 1.08
CA PHE A 81 11.13 -1.36 0.43
C PHE A 81 11.20 0.13 0.11
N ILE A 82 11.78 0.97 0.98
CA ILE A 82 12.01 2.38 0.65
C ILE A 82 12.91 2.51 -0.59
N ALA A 83 14.00 1.75 -0.66
CA ALA A 83 14.87 1.74 -1.84
C ALA A 83 14.12 1.23 -3.09
N SER A 84 13.27 0.21 -2.93
CA SER A 84 12.41 -0.32 -3.98
C SER A 84 11.46 0.73 -4.56
N PHE A 85 10.86 1.59 -3.74
CA PHE A 85 10.03 2.69 -4.21
C PHE A 85 10.85 3.81 -4.85
N TYR A 86 12.08 4.05 -4.37
CA TYR A 86 12.96 5.06 -4.96
C TYR A 86 13.41 4.70 -6.39
N PHE A 87 13.63 3.41 -6.67
CA PHE A 87 14.07 2.92 -7.99
C PHE A 87 12.91 2.44 -8.88
N GLU A 88 11.65 2.61 -8.45
CA GLU A 88 10.50 2.21 -9.26
C GLU A 88 10.52 2.97 -10.59
N PRO A 89 10.48 2.26 -11.74
CA PRO A 89 10.39 2.92 -13.03
C PRO A 89 9.05 3.68 -13.12
N PRO A 90 9.04 4.95 -13.60
CA PRO A 90 7.79 5.64 -13.87
C PRO A 90 6.95 4.77 -14.80
N GLY A 91 5.76 4.35 -14.35
CA GLY A 91 4.87 3.49 -15.11
C GLY A 91 4.73 4.01 -16.53
N LEU A 92 4.83 3.09 -17.50
CA LEU A 92 4.76 3.37 -18.93
C LEU A 92 3.52 4.24 -19.21
N VAL A 93 3.71 5.56 -19.28
CA VAL A 93 2.72 6.49 -19.77
C VAL A 93 2.57 6.11 -21.24
N LEU A 94 1.48 5.39 -21.56
CA LEU A 94 1.02 5.27 -22.93
C LEU A 94 0.80 6.71 -23.39
N HIS A 95 1.77 7.26 -24.11
CA HIS A 95 1.62 8.50 -24.83
C HIS A 95 0.28 8.40 -25.57
N PRO A 96 -0.70 9.28 -25.31
CA PRO A 96 -1.78 9.43 -26.25
C PRO A 96 -1.08 9.90 -27.53
N GLU A 97 -1.04 9.02 -28.52
CA GLU A 97 -0.55 9.31 -29.86
C GLU A 97 -1.21 10.62 -30.31
N VAL A 98 -0.42 11.68 -30.29
CA VAL A 98 -0.72 12.93 -30.99
C VAL A 98 -0.61 12.59 -32.46
N HIS A 99 -1.75 12.56 -33.14
CA HIS A 99 -1.80 12.67 -34.59
C HIS A 99 -3.01 13.53 -35.00
N PRO A 100 -2.89 14.25 -36.13
CA PRO A 100 -2.69 15.71 -36.19
C PRO A 100 -3.97 16.55 -36.23
#